data_AF-A0A959VDP4-F1
#
_entry.id   AF-A0A959VDP4-F1
#
_cell.length_a   1.000
_cell.length_b   1.000
_cell.length_c   1.000
_cell.angle_alpha   90.00
_cell.angle_beta   90.00
_cell.angle_gamma   90.00
#
_symmetry.space_group_name_H-M   'P 1'
#
loop_
_entity.id
_entity.type
_entity.pdbx_description
1 polymer ?
#
loop_
_entity_poly.entity_id
_entity_poly.type
_entity_poly.pdbx_seq_one_letter_code
_entity_poly.pdbx_strand_id
1 'polypeptide(L)'
;RNKFPFINDLLLFEWKEVELYMMDDIPYEDYIAEGSWLQSRLVINPEHAILPVSWPVHLKKAKTIEETDKGQFYILMFRERESGRIQFMDISAIYVLIIENLLAGNNLLDILDAVHNQLPDISRPEMEKSSIAFLQKLTEKGFIYGFYA
;
A
#
# COMPACT_ATOMS: atom_id res chain seq x y z
N ARG A 1 -4.11 9.16 -32.77
CA ARG A 1 -4.52 8.37 -31.57
C ARG A 1 -3.36 7.46 -31.19
N ASN A 2 -2.95 7.47 -29.93
CA ASN A 2 -1.88 6.59 -29.45
C ASN A 2 -2.44 5.15 -29.37
N LYS A 3 -1.76 4.18 -29.98
CA LYS A 3 -2.28 2.79 -30.10
C LYS A 3 -2.35 2.09 -28.73
N PHE A 4 -1.59 2.57 -27.75
CA PHE A 4 -1.52 2.03 -26.39
C PHE A 4 -1.44 3.20 -25.39
N PRO A 5 -2.57 3.76 -24.96
CA PRO A 5 -2.57 4.93 -24.06
C PRO A 5 -2.06 4.59 -22.65
N PHE A 6 -2.08 3.32 -22.26
CA PHE A 6 -1.62 2.81 -20.96
C PHE A 6 -0.13 2.45 -20.90
N ILE A 7 0.62 2.58 -22.01
CA ILE A 7 1.98 2.03 -22.09
C ILE A 7 2.94 2.65 -21.07
N ASN A 8 2.77 3.95 -20.77
CA ASN A 8 3.63 4.62 -19.79
C ASN A 8 3.42 4.05 -18.38
N ASP A 9 2.17 3.80 -17.99
CA ASP A 9 1.85 3.22 -16.69
C ASP A 9 2.33 1.77 -16.59
N LEU A 10 2.22 1.02 -17.69
CA LEU A 10 2.71 -0.36 -17.75
C LEU A 10 4.24 -0.40 -17.58
N LEU A 11 4.96 0.43 -18.34
CA LEU A 11 6.42 0.51 -18.23
C LEU A 11 6.86 1.00 -16.85
N LEU A 12 6.15 1.96 -16.27
CA LEU A 12 6.43 2.44 -14.93
C LEU A 12 6.25 1.34 -13.87
N PHE A 13 5.16 0.57 -13.98
CA PHE A 13 4.90 -0.57 -13.10
C PHE A 13 6.00 -1.63 -13.21
N GLU A 14 6.31 -2.11 -14.42
CA GLU A 14 7.35 -3.12 -14.65
C GLU A 14 8.74 -2.62 -14.21
N TRP A 15 9.05 -1.35 -14.46
CA TRP A 15 10.30 -0.74 -14.02
C TRP A 15 10.41 -0.68 -12.50
N LYS A 16 9.31 -0.34 -11.81
CA LYS A 16 9.29 -0.29 -10.34
C LYS A 16 9.51 -1.68 -9.72
N GLU A 17 9.02 -2.75 -10.35
CA GLU A 17 9.32 -4.12 -9.92
C GLU A 17 10.83 -4.41 -10.00
N VAL A 18 11.49 -4.01 -11.09
CA VAL A 18 12.95 -4.18 -11.25
C VAL A 18 13.71 -3.35 -10.23
N GLU A 19 13.31 -2.10 -9.98
CA GLU A 19 13.96 -1.24 -8.98
C GLU A 19 13.88 -1.85 -7.58
N LEU A 20 12.70 -2.31 -7.15
CA LEU A 20 12.54 -2.96 -5.86
C LEU A 20 13.31 -4.28 -5.79
N TYR A 21 13.37 -5.04 -6.89
CA TYR A 21 14.12 -6.30 -6.91
C TYR A 21 15.63 -6.07 -6.75
N MET A 22 16.16 -5.05 -7.43
CA MET A 22 17.59 -4.78 -7.53
C MET A 22 18.14 -3.85 -6.43
N MET A 23 17.29 -3.26 -5.59
CA MET A 23 17.74 -2.36 -4.51
C MET A 23 18.62 -3.07 -3.49
N ASP A 24 19.49 -2.31 -2.82
CA ASP A 24 20.24 -2.81 -1.68
C ASP A 24 19.30 -3.13 -0.50
N ASP A 25 19.68 -4.12 0.30
CA ASP A 25 18.92 -4.51 1.48
C ASP A 25 18.87 -3.38 2.50
N ILE A 26 17.66 -2.99 2.91
CA ILE A 26 17.46 -1.98 3.95
C ILE A 26 17.36 -2.68 5.31
N PRO A 27 18.11 -2.22 6.34
CA PRO A 27 17.96 -2.73 7.70
C PRO A 27 16.51 -2.60 8.20
N TYR A 28 16.06 -3.65 8.87
CA TYR A 28 14.73 -3.71 9.46
C TYR A 28 14.78 -3.31 10.92
N GLU A 29 13.79 -2.52 11.36
CA GLU A 29 13.61 -2.19 12.77
C GLU A 29 13.21 -3.44 13.57
N ASP A 30 13.60 -3.46 14.84
CA ASP A 30 13.16 -4.50 15.78
C ASP A 30 11.66 -4.37 16.06
N TYR A 31 10.99 -5.51 16.21
CA TYR A 31 9.54 -5.56 16.42
C TYR A 31 9.14 -6.65 17.42
N ILE A 32 7.99 -6.44 18.05
CA ILE A 32 7.29 -7.42 18.89
C ILE A 32 5.99 -7.86 18.23
N ALA A 33 5.55 -9.08 18.52
CA ALA A 33 4.34 -9.67 17.95
C ALA A 33 3.05 -9.12 18.57
N GLU A 34 3.11 -8.65 19.82
CA GLU A 34 1.96 -8.17 20.58
C GLU A 34 1.92 -6.65 20.60
N GLY A 35 0.73 -6.07 20.44
CA GLY A 35 0.53 -4.64 20.46
C GLY A 35 -0.89 -4.24 20.08
N SER A 36 -1.16 -2.93 20.13
CA SER A 36 -2.46 -2.36 19.81
C SER A 36 -2.46 -1.86 18.37
N TRP A 37 -3.31 -2.44 17.51
CA TRP A 37 -3.51 -1.95 16.13
C TRP A 37 -3.87 -0.47 16.06
N LEU A 38 -4.50 0.07 17.10
CA LEU A 38 -4.94 1.46 17.15
C LEU A 38 -3.86 2.40 17.66
N GLN A 39 -3.18 2.03 18.74
CA GLN A 39 -2.34 2.95 19.50
C GLN A 39 -0.85 2.72 19.31
N SER A 40 -0.44 1.50 18.97
CA SER A 40 0.96 1.17 18.75
C SER A 40 1.42 1.66 17.38
N ARG A 41 2.69 2.02 17.29
CA ARG A 41 3.35 2.23 16.00
C ARG A 41 3.63 0.87 15.36
N LEU A 42 3.46 0.78 14.05
CA LEU A 42 3.67 -0.45 13.29
C LEU A 42 5.04 -0.46 12.63
N VAL A 43 5.69 -1.62 12.66
CA VAL A 43 6.93 -1.84 11.90
C VAL A 43 6.54 -2.32 10.51
N ILE A 44 6.75 -1.43 9.54
CA ILE A 44 6.38 -1.62 8.14
C ILE A 44 7.63 -1.98 7.33
N ASN A 45 7.45 -2.78 6.28
CA ASN A 45 8.48 -3.09 5.31
C ASN A 45 9.08 -1.81 4.69
N PRO A 46 10.38 -1.52 4.91
CA PRO A 46 11.01 -0.32 4.36
C PRO A 46 11.24 -0.42 2.84
N GLU A 47 11.22 -1.62 2.27
CA GLU A 47 11.47 -1.91 0.86
C GLU A 47 10.17 -1.93 0.06
N HIS A 48 9.50 -0.77 -0.02
CA HIS A 48 8.20 -0.64 -0.66
C HIS A 48 8.06 0.61 -1.52
N ALA A 49 7.02 0.62 -2.34
CA ALA A 49 6.58 1.76 -3.12
C ALA A 49 5.06 1.77 -3.25
N ILE A 50 4.46 2.97 -3.31
CA ILE A 50 3.08 3.16 -3.75
C ILE A 50 3.12 3.84 -5.10
N LEU A 51 2.54 3.19 -6.11
CA LEU A 51 2.55 3.69 -7.48
C LEU A 51 1.16 4.18 -7.89
N PRO A 52 0.95 5.50 -8.07
CA PRO A 52 -0.26 6.01 -8.68
C PRO A 52 -0.22 5.80 -10.19
N VAL A 53 -1.26 5.19 -10.75
CA VAL A 53 -1.41 4.98 -12.20
C VAL A 53 -2.81 5.36 -12.65
N SER A 54 -2.94 5.78 -13.91
CA SER A 54 -4.20 6.15 -14.56
C SER A 54 -4.89 4.96 -15.24
N TRP A 55 -4.18 3.85 -15.40
CA TRP A 55 -4.66 2.66 -16.11
C TRP A 55 -4.51 1.40 -15.25
N PRO A 56 -5.43 0.43 -15.34
CA PRO A 56 -5.43 -0.78 -14.50
C PRO A 56 -4.43 -1.84 -15.00
N VAL A 57 -3.18 -1.43 -15.19
CA VAL A 57 -2.12 -2.24 -15.82
C VAL A 57 -1.76 -3.50 -15.01
N HIS A 58 -1.98 -3.48 -13.69
CA HIS A 58 -1.80 -4.60 -12.75
C HIS A 58 -3.04 -5.48 -12.59
N LEU A 59 -4.20 -5.05 -13.09
CA LEU A 59 -5.48 -5.78 -12.94
C LEU A 59 -5.94 -6.44 -14.24
N LYS A 60 -5.54 -5.88 -15.38
CA LYS A 60 -5.99 -6.32 -16.71
C LYS A 60 -4.81 -6.66 -17.60
N LYS A 61 -5.02 -7.60 -18.52
CA LYS A 61 -4.05 -7.88 -19.59
C LYS A 61 -3.99 -6.65 -20.50
N ALA A 62 -2.79 -6.22 -20.91
CA ALA A 62 -2.59 -5.06 -21.78
C ALA A 62 -3.52 -5.02 -23.02
N LYS A 63 -3.77 -6.18 -23.65
CA LYS A 63 -4.63 -6.27 -24.84
C LYS A 63 -6.13 -6.04 -24.57
N THR A 64 -6.56 -6.06 -23.31
CA THR A 64 -7.96 -5.90 -22.90
C THR A 64 -8.21 -4.57 -22.18
N ILE A 65 -7.23 -3.67 -22.13
CA ILE A 65 -7.39 -2.34 -21.56
C ILE A 65 -8.02 -1.44 -22.63
N GLU A 66 -9.19 -0.89 -22.30
CA GLU A 66 -9.95 0.01 -23.15
C GLU A 66 -9.92 1.44 -22.59
N GLU A 67 -10.23 2.46 -23.40
CA GLU A 67 -10.22 3.87 -22.94
C GLU A 67 -11.19 4.11 -21.76
N THR A 68 -12.28 3.34 -21.71
CA THR A 68 -13.28 3.35 -20.62
C THR A 68 -12.72 2.83 -19.29
N ASP A 69 -11.57 2.15 -19.31
CA ASP A 69 -10.89 1.66 -18.11
C ASP A 69 -10.02 2.72 -17.43
N LYS A 70 -9.88 3.91 -18.04
CA LYS A 70 -9.11 4.99 -17.45
C LYS A 70 -9.73 5.42 -16.13
N GLY A 71 -8.90 5.50 -15.11
CA GLY A 71 -9.32 5.83 -13.75
C GLY A 71 -8.15 6.32 -12.92
N GLN A 72 -8.26 6.16 -11.60
CA GLN A 72 -7.16 6.39 -10.68
C GLN A 72 -6.96 5.10 -9.88
N PHE A 73 -5.77 4.53 -9.95
CA PHE A 73 -5.40 3.31 -9.25
C PHE A 73 -4.13 3.54 -8.44
N TYR A 74 -3.97 2.78 -7.36
CA TYR A 74 -2.79 2.83 -6.52
C TYR A 74 -2.31 1.40 -6.27
N ILE A 75 -1.03 1.17 -6.58
CA ILE A 75 -0.41 -0.14 -6.45
C ILE A 75 0.56 -0.08 -5.28
N LEU A 76 0.27 -0.81 -4.21
CA LEU A 76 1.27 -1.07 -3.17
C LEU A 76 2.18 -2.18 -3.67
N MET A 77 3.49 -1.92 -3.71
CA MET A 77 4.52 -2.86 -4.13
C MET A 77 5.57 -2.96 -3.03
N PHE A 78 6.06 -4.17 -2.73
CA PHE A 78 7.11 -4.35 -1.72
C PHE A 78 7.90 -5.63 -1.95
N ARG A 79 9.15 -5.65 -1.49
CA ARG A 79 10.02 -6.82 -1.54
C ARG A 79 9.84 -7.66 -0.28
N GLU A 80 9.44 -8.93 -0.43
CA GLU A 80 9.28 -9.85 0.70
C GLU A 80 10.65 -10.19 1.29
N ARG A 81 10.82 -9.93 2.59
CA ARG A 81 12.09 -10.07 3.33
C ARG A 81 12.73 -11.45 3.18
N GLU A 82 11.95 -12.53 3.27
CA GLU A 82 12.52 -13.88 3.29
C GLU A 82 12.92 -14.40 1.91
N SER A 83 12.14 -14.07 0.87
CA SER A 83 12.32 -14.64 -0.46
C SER A 83 12.93 -13.68 -1.48
N GLY A 84 12.96 -12.38 -1.17
CA GLY A 84 13.30 -11.32 -2.12
C GLY A 84 12.27 -11.12 -3.24
N ARG A 85 11.13 -11.84 -3.22
CA ARG A 85 10.11 -11.71 -4.26
C ARG A 85 9.36 -10.39 -4.12
N ILE A 86 9.08 -9.76 -5.25
CA ILE A 86 8.23 -8.58 -5.30
C ILE A 86 6.77 -9.02 -5.20
N GLN A 87 6.06 -8.45 -4.23
CA GLN A 87 4.62 -8.54 -4.12
C GLN A 87 4.01 -7.21 -4.50
N PHE A 88 2.82 -7.26 -5.08
CA PHE A 88 2.03 -6.05 -5.31
C PHE A 88 0.54 -6.31 -5.10
N MET A 89 -0.20 -5.25 -4.78
CA MET A 89 -1.66 -5.28 -4.69
C MET A 89 -2.28 -3.92 -4.98
N ASP A 90 -3.49 -3.96 -5.51
CA ASP A 90 -4.34 -2.78 -5.65
C ASP A 90 -4.84 -2.31 -4.28
N ILE A 91 -4.76 -1.00 -4.03
CA ILE A 91 -5.27 -0.35 -2.83
C ILE A 91 -6.07 0.90 -3.17
N SER A 92 -7.03 1.24 -2.31
CA SER A 92 -7.82 2.47 -2.45
C SER A 92 -7.05 3.69 -1.93
N ALA A 93 -7.49 4.89 -2.34
CA ALA A 93 -6.87 6.14 -1.90
C ALA A 93 -6.85 6.32 -0.37
N ILE A 94 -7.89 5.84 0.33
CA ILE A 94 -7.93 5.92 1.80
C ILE A 94 -6.83 5.06 2.44
N TYR A 95 -6.51 3.90 1.86
CA TYR A 95 -5.43 3.06 2.35
C TYR A 95 -4.04 3.62 2.01
N VAL A 96 -3.89 4.34 0.90
CA VAL A 96 -2.66 5.13 0.64
C VAL A 96 -2.43 6.12 1.77
N LEU A 97 -3.45 6.93 2.10
CA LEU A 97 -3.36 7.91 3.19
C LEU A 97 -3.00 7.26 4.53
N ILE A 98 -3.64 6.12 4.85
CA ILE A 98 -3.34 5.38 6.09
C ILE A 98 -1.88 4.92 6.10
N ILE A 99 -1.40 4.29 5.03
CA ILE A 99 -0.02 3.80 4.94
C ILE A 99 0.99 4.95 5.06
N GLU A 100 0.79 6.03 4.31
CA GLU A 100 1.69 7.21 4.36
C GLU A 100 1.77 7.82 5.77
N ASN A 101 0.65 7.89 6.49
CA ASN A 101 0.66 8.39 7.86
C ASN A 101 1.31 7.42 8.86
N LEU A 102 1.12 6.12 8.69
CA LEU A 102 1.79 5.12 9.52
C LEU A 102 3.32 5.19 9.31
N LEU A 103 3.77 5.37 8.06
CA LEU A 103 5.18 5.57 7.72
C LEU A 103 5.75 6.88 8.29
N ALA A 104 4.93 7.94 8.34
CA ALA A 104 5.27 9.18 9.04
C ALA A 104 5.34 9.02 10.57
N GLY A 105 4.93 7.86 11.09
CA GLY A 105 5.05 7.49 12.50
C GLY A 105 3.80 7.70 13.34
N ASN A 106 2.67 8.07 12.73
CA ASN A 106 1.40 8.20 13.43
C ASN A 106 0.83 6.80 13.76
N ASN A 107 0.03 6.71 14.81
CA ASN A 107 -0.75 5.50 15.10
C ASN A 107 -2.11 5.55 14.37
N LEU A 108 -2.78 4.40 14.23
CA LEU A 108 -4.03 4.31 13.47
C LEU A 108 -5.16 5.14 14.12
N LEU A 109 -5.21 5.23 15.45
CA LEU A 109 -6.22 6.02 16.17
C LEU A 109 -6.19 7.49 15.74
N ASP A 110 -5.01 8.11 15.78
CA ASP A 110 -4.81 9.52 15.40
C ASP A 110 -5.15 9.76 13.92
N ILE A 111 -4.79 8.81 13.06
CA ILE A 111 -5.09 8.88 11.61
C ILE A 111 -6.59 8.88 11.39
N LEU A 112 -7.29 7.91 11.98
CA LEU A 112 -8.72 7.78 11.80
C LEU A 112 -9.46 8.99 12.42
N ASP A 113 -8.95 9.56 13.52
CA ASP A 113 -9.52 10.76 14.15
C ASP A 113 -9.40 11.96 13.22
N ALA A 114 -8.21 12.15 12.63
CA ALA A 114 -7.98 13.19 11.63
C ALA A 114 -8.89 13.03 10.40
N VAL A 115 -9.06 11.81 9.88
CA VAL A 115 -9.95 11.55 8.73
C VAL A 115 -11.41 11.82 9.09
N HIS A 116 -11.90 11.35 10.23
CA HIS A 116 -13.28 11.57 10.64
C HIS A 116 -13.59 13.06 10.85
N ASN A 117 -12.64 13.83 11.39
CA ASN A 117 -12.80 15.28 11.53
C ASN A 117 -12.91 16.02 10.18
N GLN A 118 -12.26 15.52 9.14
CA GLN A 118 -12.33 16.09 7.78
C GLN A 118 -13.55 15.59 6.99
N LEU A 119 -13.96 14.35 7.25
CA LEU A 119 -15.03 13.64 6.54
C LEU A 119 -16.01 13.00 7.55
N PRO A 120 -16.83 13.80 8.24
CA PRO A 120 -17.69 13.32 9.33
C PRO A 120 -18.79 12.36 8.86
N ASP A 121 -19.14 12.38 7.56
CA ASP A 121 -20.14 11.49 6.96
C ASP A 121 -19.66 10.03 6.85
N ILE A 122 -18.35 9.78 7.00
CA ILE A 122 -17.78 8.44 7.00
C ILE A 122 -17.89 7.86 8.42
N SER A 123 -18.56 6.71 8.52
CA SER A 123 -18.72 5.98 9.79
C SER A 123 -17.36 5.58 10.36
N ARG A 124 -17.00 6.21 11.48
CA ARG A 124 -15.73 5.91 12.15
C ARG A 124 -15.63 4.44 12.59
N PRO A 125 -16.61 3.83 13.26
CA PRO A 125 -16.51 2.42 13.64
C PRO A 125 -16.31 1.47 12.45
N GLU A 126 -16.91 1.76 11.30
CA GLU A 126 -16.73 0.96 10.09
C GLU A 126 -15.34 1.15 9.48
N MET A 127 -14.84 2.39 9.43
CA MET A 127 -13.50 2.72 8.95
C MET A 127 -12.42 2.09 9.83
N GLU A 128 -12.63 2.08 11.15
CA GLU A 128 -11.73 1.41 12.09
C GLU A 128 -11.66 -0.09 11.81
N LYS A 129 -12.82 -0.74 11.73
CA LYS A 129 -12.92 -2.18 11.48
C LYS A 129 -12.28 -2.56 10.13
N SER A 130 -12.54 -1.81 9.07
CA SER A 130 -11.97 -2.09 7.75
C SER A 130 -10.47 -1.82 7.69
N SER A 131 -9.99 -0.77 8.37
CA SER A 131 -8.56 -0.46 8.47
C SER A 131 -7.80 -1.54 9.23
N ILE A 132 -8.31 -2.00 10.38
CA ILE A 132 -7.67 -3.10 11.13
C ILE A 132 -7.62 -4.38 10.27
N ALA A 133 -8.74 -4.75 9.63
CA ALA A 133 -8.76 -5.93 8.76
C ALA A 133 -7.77 -5.81 7.59
N PHE A 134 -7.60 -4.61 7.04
CA PHE A 134 -6.62 -4.34 6.01
C PHE A 134 -5.17 -4.48 6.52
N LEU A 135 -4.84 -3.91 7.69
CA LEU A 135 -3.51 -4.03 8.29
C LEU A 135 -3.15 -5.47 8.65
N GLN A 136 -4.13 -6.25 9.12
CA GLN A 136 -3.97 -7.70 9.35
C GLN A 136 -3.63 -8.42 8.05
N LYS A 137 -4.35 -8.13 6.95
CA LYS A 137 -4.01 -8.68 5.63
C LYS A 137 -2.61 -8.28 5.15
N LEU A 138 -2.16 -7.06 5.44
CA LEU A 138 -0.79 -6.62 5.13
C LEU A 138 0.25 -7.36 5.98
N THR A 139 -0.11 -7.75 7.20
CA THR A 139 0.74 -8.58 8.07
C THR A 139 0.90 -9.99 7.51
N GLU A 140 -0.22 -10.63 7.12
CA GLU A 140 -0.21 -11.94 6.47
C GLU A 140 0.62 -11.97 5.18
N LYS A 141 0.71 -10.82 4.49
CA LYS A 141 1.49 -10.66 3.25
C LYS A 141 2.96 -10.33 3.49
N GLY A 142 3.38 -10.09 4.73
CA GLY A 142 4.76 -9.71 5.05
C GLY A 142 5.11 -8.25 4.71
N PHE A 143 4.10 -7.37 4.62
CA PHE A 143 4.31 -5.93 4.52
C PHE A 143 4.38 -5.25 5.90
N ILE A 144 3.63 -5.76 6.89
CA ILE A 144 3.73 -5.33 8.29
C ILE A 144 4.32 -6.48 9.09
N TYR A 145 5.35 -6.22 9.89
CA TYR A 145 6.03 -7.26 10.67
C TYR A 145 5.49 -7.38 12.09
N GLY A 146 5.05 -6.27 12.68
CA GLY A 146 4.55 -6.24 14.03
C GLY A 146 4.50 -4.82 14.56
N PHE A 147 4.69 -4.70 15.87
CA PHE A 147 4.62 -3.44 16.60
C PHE A 147 6.03 -3.01 17.03
N TYR A 148 6.26 -1.71 17.08
CA TYR A 148 7.51 -1.18 17.64
C TYR A 148 7.67 -1.64 19.09
N ALA A 149 8.86 -2.15 19.41
CA ALA A 149 9.25 -2.61 20.75
C ALA A 149 9.42 -1.46 21.76
#